data_AF-A0A317JLB3-F1
#
_entry.id   AF-A0A317JLB3-F1
#
_cell.length_a   1.000
_cell.length_b   1.000
_cell.length_c   1.000
_cell.angle_alpha   90.00
_cell.angle_beta   90.00
_cell.angle_gamma   90.00
#
_symmetry.space_group_name_H-M   'P 1'
#
loop_
_entity.id
_entity.type
_entity.pdbx_description
1 polymer ?
#
loop_
_entity_poly.entity_id
_entity_poly.type
_entity_poly.pdbx_seq_one_letter_code
_entity_poly.pdbx_strand_id
1 'polypeptide(L)'
;MISQDPDRELVATYLQNKWSSLGIRVYLKKTIKRVLIGDILKHGTYDVAVFGWSQPKLQINKDFYLATKIPSEKNNWLGNNFSRWRNSVADEALKRADNEFEEKKVKGYLAVFQKEFRQDIPWLPLYFQKRFVVVPAEIRNYRVFPDWEPETYDVENW
;
A
#
# COMPACT_ATOMS: atom_id res chain seq x y z
N MET A 1 -5.56 2.70 13.66
CA MET A 1 -4.89 1.39 13.88
C MET A 1 -3.50 1.39 13.25
N ILE A 2 -2.46 0.92 13.93
CA ILE A 2 -1.08 0.86 13.39
C ILE A 2 -0.35 -0.43 13.75
N SER A 3 0.56 -0.87 12.88
CA SER A 3 1.51 -1.96 13.20
C SER A 3 2.69 -1.43 14.01
N GLN A 4 3.27 -2.28 14.86
CA GLN A 4 4.51 -1.96 15.60
C GLN A 4 5.68 -1.76 14.62
N ASP A 5 5.98 -0.50 14.34
CA ASP A 5 7.05 -0.01 13.47
C ASP A 5 7.31 1.46 13.90
N PRO A 6 8.52 1.81 14.39
CA PRO A 6 8.79 3.12 14.97
C PRO A 6 8.40 4.29 14.06
N ASP A 7 8.61 4.16 12.75
CA ASP A 7 8.26 5.21 11.79
C ASP A 7 6.74 5.39 11.70
N ARG A 8 5.99 4.28 11.69
CA ARG A 8 4.51 4.31 11.64
C ARG A 8 3.93 4.85 12.94
N GLU A 9 4.55 4.56 14.08
CA GLU A 9 4.15 5.12 15.37
C GLU A 9 4.35 6.64 15.42
N LEU A 10 5.49 7.12 14.92
CA LEU A 10 5.77 8.55 14.81
C LEU A 10 4.74 9.25 13.93
N VAL A 11 4.48 8.70 12.73
CA VAL A 11 3.48 9.23 11.80
C VAL A 11 2.09 9.26 12.41
N ALA A 12 1.66 8.19 13.07
CA ALA A 12 0.34 8.13 13.67
C ALA A 12 0.16 9.12 14.83
N THR A 13 1.21 9.31 15.64
CA THR A 13 1.25 10.31 16.70
C THR A 13 1.19 11.72 16.13
N TYR A 14 1.94 11.99 15.06
CA TYR A 14 1.90 13.26 14.35
C TYR A 14 0.48 13.56 13.81
N LEU A 15 -0.15 12.58 13.15
CA LEU A 15 -1.52 12.71 12.63
C LEU A 15 -2.55 12.93 13.75
N GLN A 16 -2.45 12.19 14.86
CA GLN A 16 -3.31 12.38 16.03
C GLN A 16 -3.21 13.81 16.55
N ASN A 17 -2.01 14.36 16.68
CA ASN A 17 -1.81 15.74 17.15
C ASN A 17 -2.39 16.77 16.17
N LYS A 18 -2.20 16.57 14.86
CA LYS A 18 -2.80 17.44 13.84
C LYS A 18 -4.32 17.43 13.87
N TRP A 19 -4.94 16.26 13.97
CA TRP A 19 -6.39 16.16 14.10
C TRP A 19 -6.90 16.78 15.39
N SER A 20 -6.20 16.57 16.52
CA SER A 20 -6.55 17.20 17.79
C SER A 20 -6.56 18.73 17.69
N SER A 21 -5.59 19.33 16.99
CA SER A 21 -5.55 20.78 16.75
C SER A 21 -6.71 21.33 15.91
N LEU A 22 -7.40 20.44 15.17
CA LEU A 22 -8.60 20.75 14.39
C LEU A 22 -9.90 20.35 15.14
N GLY A 23 -9.81 19.96 16.41
CA GLY A 23 -10.97 19.52 17.20
C GLY A 23 -11.41 18.07 16.92
N ILE A 24 -10.65 17.31 16.14
CA ILE A 24 -10.96 15.92 15.81
C ILE A 24 -10.23 15.00 16.80
N ARG A 25 -10.99 14.26 17.61
CA ARG A 25 -10.44 13.33 18.59
C ARG A 25 -10.19 11.96 17.96
N VAL A 26 -8.93 11.54 17.95
CA VAL A 26 -8.51 10.23 17.42
C VAL A 26 -7.84 9.41 18.51
N TYR A 27 -8.22 8.13 18.62
CA TYR A 27 -7.64 7.19 19.57
C TYR A 27 -6.68 6.24 18.84
N LEU A 28 -5.40 6.31 19.19
CA LEU A 28 -4.40 5.41 18.63
C LEU A 28 -4.47 4.04 19.32
N LYS A 29 -4.79 3.02 18.53
CA LYS A 29 -4.70 1.62 18.95
C LYS A 29 -3.58 0.92 18.16
N LYS A 30 -2.55 0.52 18.90
CA LYS A 30 -1.39 -0.23 18.41
C LYS A 30 -1.72 -1.71 18.39
N THR A 31 -1.19 -2.42 17.40
CA THR A 31 -1.31 -3.87 17.30
C THR A 31 -0.10 -4.46 16.56
N ILE A 32 0.05 -5.78 16.60
CA ILE A 32 1.06 -6.48 15.81
C ILE A 32 0.62 -6.58 14.35
N LYS A 33 1.58 -6.59 13.42
CA LYS A 33 1.33 -6.63 11.97
C LYS A 33 0.38 -7.76 11.55
N ARG A 34 0.56 -8.96 12.15
CA ARG A 34 -0.27 -10.14 11.87
C ARG A 34 -1.76 -9.87 12.15
N VAL A 35 -2.08 -9.24 13.28
CA VAL A 35 -3.46 -8.92 13.67
C VAL A 35 -4.00 -7.75 12.87
N LEU A 36 -3.17 -6.74 12.57
CA LEU A 36 -3.58 -5.64 11.70
C LEU A 36 -4.02 -6.13 10.33
N ILE A 37 -3.17 -6.89 9.64
CA ILE A 37 -3.39 -7.29 8.25
C ILE A 37 -4.33 -8.49 8.15
N GLY A 38 -4.21 -9.46 9.06
CA GLY A 38 -4.97 -10.70 9.02
C GLY A 38 -6.40 -10.59 9.54
N ASP A 39 -6.70 -9.56 10.33
CA ASP A 39 -8.00 -9.41 10.97
C ASP A 39 -8.56 -7.99 10.78
N ILE A 40 -7.96 -6.99 11.42
CA ILE A 40 -8.54 -5.63 11.49
C ILE A 40 -8.79 -5.02 10.11
N LEU A 41 -7.80 -5.08 9.21
CA LEU A 41 -7.91 -4.54 7.86
C LEU A 41 -8.93 -5.30 7.01
N LYS A 42 -9.03 -6.62 7.22
CA LYS A 42 -9.96 -7.50 6.49
C LYS A 42 -11.41 -7.24 6.96
N HIS A 43 -11.63 -7.23 8.26
CA HIS A 43 -12.95 -7.01 8.83
C HIS A 43 -13.37 -5.54 8.84
N GLY A 44 -12.45 -4.60 8.58
CA GLY A 44 -12.77 -3.17 8.52
C GLY A 44 -13.09 -2.57 9.88
N THR A 45 -12.53 -3.12 10.95
CA THR A 45 -12.77 -2.69 12.33
C THR A 45 -11.90 -1.48 12.69
N TYR A 46 -11.97 -0.44 11.87
CA TYR A 46 -11.19 0.78 12.00
C TYR A 46 -11.84 1.96 11.27
N ASP A 47 -11.64 3.17 11.77
CA ASP A 47 -11.96 4.40 11.03
C ASP A 47 -10.79 4.82 10.13
N VAL A 48 -9.57 4.73 10.68
CA VAL A 48 -8.32 5.00 9.98
C VAL A 48 -7.27 3.95 10.33
N ALA A 49 -6.58 3.44 9.32
CA ALA A 49 -5.45 2.53 9.48
C ALA A 49 -4.20 3.08 8.77
N VAL A 50 -3.06 3.01 9.47
CA VAL A 50 -1.74 3.30 8.89
C VAL A 50 -1.05 1.96 8.66
N PHE A 51 -0.82 1.64 7.40
CA PHE A 51 -0.10 0.45 6.97
C PHE A 51 0.72 0.76 5.72
N GLY A 52 1.63 -0.14 5.37
CA GLY A 52 2.42 -0.03 4.14
C GLY A 52 2.29 -1.30 3.31
N TRP A 53 2.54 -1.16 2.02
CA TRP A 53 2.60 -2.25 1.06
C TRP A 53 3.67 -1.92 0.01
N SER A 54 4.11 -2.93 -0.73
CA SER A 54 5.13 -2.81 -1.78
C SER A 54 4.69 -3.59 -3.02
N GLN A 55 5.16 -3.18 -4.18
CA GLN A 55 4.98 -3.89 -5.45
C GLN A 55 6.19 -3.64 -6.36
N PRO A 56 6.44 -4.50 -7.35
CA PRO A 56 7.33 -4.20 -8.47
C PRO A 56 6.89 -2.95 -9.24
N LYS A 57 7.85 -2.17 -9.76
CA LYS A 57 7.58 -0.85 -10.38
C LYS A 57 6.64 -0.88 -11.59
N LEU A 58 6.70 -1.94 -12.40
CA LEU A 58 5.95 -2.04 -13.66
C LEU A 58 4.63 -2.80 -13.54
N GLN A 59 4.28 -3.28 -12.34
CA GLN A 59 3.06 -4.03 -12.13
C GLN A 59 1.86 -3.09 -11.91
N ILE A 60 0.78 -3.29 -12.67
CA ILE A 60 -0.51 -2.65 -12.41
C ILE A 60 -1.23 -3.47 -11.33
N ASN A 61 -1.18 -2.99 -10.09
CA ASN A 61 -1.83 -3.68 -8.99
C ASN A 61 -3.31 -3.31 -8.90
N LYS A 62 -4.16 -4.32 -9.06
CA LYS A 62 -5.62 -4.23 -8.95
C LYS A 62 -6.14 -4.62 -7.57
N ASP A 63 -5.35 -5.36 -6.81
CA ASP A 63 -5.81 -6.06 -5.60
C ASP A 63 -6.17 -5.12 -4.45
N PHE A 64 -5.62 -3.92 -4.49
CA PHE A 64 -5.86 -2.89 -3.52
C PHE A 64 -6.96 -1.89 -3.88
N TYR A 65 -7.40 -1.84 -5.15
CA TYR A 65 -8.29 -0.78 -5.63
C TYR A 65 -9.63 -1.30 -6.12
N LEU A 66 -9.67 -2.50 -6.73
CA LEU A 66 -10.92 -3.01 -7.30
C LEU A 66 -11.98 -3.23 -6.24
N ALA A 67 -13.23 -2.89 -6.56
CA ALA A 67 -14.36 -3.13 -5.67
C ALA A 67 -14.55 -4.63 -5.36
N THR A 68 -14.22 -5.51 -6.30
CA THR A 68 -14.26 -6.97 -6.11
C THR A 68 -13.20 -7.50 -5.14
N LYS A 69 -12.23 -6.66 -4.78
CA LYS A 69 -11.12 -6.98 -3.88
C LYS A 69 -11.31 -6.42 -2.48
N ILE A 70 -12.49 -5.91 -2.18
CA ILE A 70 -12.89 -5.51 -0.83
C ILE A 70 -13.12 -6.79 -0.02
N PRO A 71 -12.40 -7.00 1.09
CA PRO A 71 -12.67 -8.13 1.97
C PRO A 71 -14.08 -8.06 2.55
N SER A 72 -14.82 -9.15 2.41
CA SER A 72 -16.19 -9.29 2.89
C SER A 72 -16.54 -10.77 3.11
N GLU A 73 -17.60 -11.04 3.85
CA GLU A 73 -18.09 -12.42 4.01
C GLU A 73 -18.35 -13.11 2.66
N LYS A 74 -18.88 -12.37 1.67
CA LYS A 74 -19.21 -12.89 0.33
C LYS A 74 -18.00 -13.43 -0.43
N ASN A 75 -16.79 -12.96 -0.14
CA ASN A 75 -15.57 -13.43 -0.77
C ASN A 75 -14.61 -14.07 0.24
N ASN A 76 -15.12 -14.60 1.36
CA ASN A 76 -14.33 -15.23 2.42
C ASN A 76 -13.21 -14.33 2.94
N TRP A 77 -13.46 -13.02 3.02
CA TRP A 77 -12.50 -12.00 3.43
C TRP A 77 -11.23 -11.93 2.57
N LEU A 78 -11.29 -12.38 1.31
CA LEU A 78 -10.18 -12.29 0.36
C LEU A 78 -10.05 -10.88 -0.26
N GLY A 79 -8.87 -10.58 -0.81
CA GLY A 79 -8.53 -9.29 -1.44
C GLY A 79 -7.90 -8.29 -0.47
N ASN A 80 -7.33 -7.20 -0.98
CA ASN A 80 -6.58 -6.24 -0.19
C ASN A 80 -7.06 -4.79 -0.33
N ASN A 81 -8.24 -4.55 -0.92
CA ASN A 81 -8.87 -3.22 -0.94
C ASN A 81 -9.45 -2.92 0.45
N PHE A 82 -8.54 -2.58 1.36
CA PHE A 82 -8.86 -2.31 2.75
C PHE A 82 -9.66 -1.02 2.88
N SER A 83 -9.41 0.01 2.05
CA SER A 83 -10.24 1.24 2.03
C SER A 83 -11.72 1.02 1.81
N ARG A 84 -12.10 -0.16 1.30
CA ARG A 84 -13.47 -0.46 0.89
C ARG A 84 -13.94 0.48 -0.25
N TRP A 85 -13.00 1.06 -0.99
CA TRP A 85 -13.28 2.02 -2.05
C TRP A 85 -13.95 1.32 -3.24
N ARG A 86 -14.99 1.94 -3.78
CA ARG A 86 -15.75 1.44 -4.93
C ARG A 86 -15.93 2.56 -5.93
N ASN A 87 -15.30 2.41 -7.09
CA ASN A 87 -15.46 3.35 -8.19
C ASN A 87 -15.41 2.56 -9.51
N SER A 88 -16.53 2.48 -10.21
CA SER A 88 -16.66 1.66 -11.43
C SER A 88 -15.77 2.18 -12.58
N VAL A 89 -15.59 3.50 -12.67
CA VAL A 89 -14.74 4.15 -13.68
C VAL A 89 -13.28 3.81 -13.42
N ALA A 90 -12.83 3.91 -12.16
CA ALA A 90 -11.48 3.52 -11.75
C ALA A 90 -11.23 2.02 -11.97
N ASP A 91 -12.20 1.17 -11.62
CA ASP A 91 -12.13 -0.28 -11.81
C ASP A 91 -11.96 -0.66 -13.29
N GLU A 92 -12.74 -0.04 -14.17
CA GLU A 92 -12.65 -0.28 -15.62
C GLU A 92 -11.32 0.22 -16.18
N ALA A 93 -10.89 1.41 -15.78
CA ALA A 93 -9.62 1.99 -16.21
C ALA A 93 -8.44 1.07 -15.84
N LEU A 94 -8.37 0.58 -14.61
CA LEU A 94 -7.32 -0.37 -14.20
C LEU A 94 -7.37 -1.68 -14.97
N LYS A 95 -8.57 -2.24 -15.22
CA LYS A 95 -8.72 -3.48 -16.00
C LYS A 95 -8.26 -3.29 -17.44
N ARG A 96 -8.56 -2.15 -18.07
CA ARG A 96 -8.11 -1.84 -19.43
C ARG A 96 -6.59 -1.63 -19.47
N ALA A 97 -6.04 -0.89 -18.50
CA ALA A 97 -4.60 -0.66 -18.40
C ALA A 97 -3.80 -1.98 -18.28
N ASP A 98 -4.31 -2.94 -17.50
CA ASP A 98 -3.68 -4.25 -17.28
C ASP A 98 -3.74 -5.20 -18.49
N ASN A 99 -4.68 -4.99 -19.42
CA ASN A 99 -4.83 -5.80 -20.64
C ASN A 99 -4.34 -5.08 -21.91
N GLU A 100 -3.60 -3.98 -21.77
CA GLU A 100 -3.13 -3.15 -22.86
C GLU A 100 -1.61 -3.23 -23.00
N PHE A 101 -1.12 -3.23 -24.24
CA PHE A 101 0.31 -3.33 -24.56
C PHE A 101 0.88 -2.01 -25.07
N GLU A 102 0.04 -1.10 -25.59
CA GLU A 102 0.48 0.21 -26.04
C GLU A 102 0.64 1.17 -24.85
N GLU A 103 1.89 1.54 -24.54
CA GLU A 103 2.24 2.38 -23.38
C GLU A 103 1.41 3.68 -23.31
N LYS A 104 1.15 4.33 -24.46
CA LYS A 104 0.35 5.57 -24.52
C LYS A 104 -1.09 5.34 -24.04
N LYS A 105 -1.70 4.21 -24.40
CA LYS A 105 -3.04 3.84 -23.95
C LYS A 105 -3.05 3.46 -22.48
N VAL A 106 -2.06 2.68 -22.02
CA VAL A 106 -1.87 2.37 -20.58
C VAL A 106 -1.83 3.65 -19.76
N LYS A 107 -0.99 4.62 -20.16
CA LYS A 107 -0.90 5.93 -19.49
C LYS A 107 -2.24 6.69 -19.50
N GLY A 108 -2.98 6.63 -20.60
CA GLY A 108 -4.32 7.21 -20.69
C GLY A 108 -5.30 6.61 -19.68
N TYR A 109 -5.37 5.29 -19.58
CA TYR A 109 -6.21 4.60 -18.60
C TYR A 109 -5.78 4.88 -17.16
N LEU A 110 -4.47 4.86 -16.87
CA LEU A 110 -3.96 5.20 -15.53
C LEU A 110 -4.24 6.66 -15.15
N ALA A 111 -4.27 7.60 -16.11
CA ALA A 111 -4.65 8.97 -15.84
C ALA A 111 -6.13 9.10 -15.41
N VAL A 112 -7.02 8.32 -16.02
CA VAL A 112 -8.43 8.23 -15.60
C VAL A 112 -8.53 7.68 -14.18
N PHE A 113 -7.86 6.55 -13.90
CA PHE A 113 -7.81 5.99 -12.54
C PHE A 113 -7.31 7.01 -11.51
N GLN A 114 -6.20 7.70 -11.81
CA GLN A 114 -5.60 8.70 -10.92
C GLN A 114 -6.52 9.90 -10.68
N LYS A 115 -7.34 10.28 -11.66
CA LYS A 115 -8.34 11.34 -11.49
C LYS A 115 -9.39 10.94 -10.46
N GLU A 116 -9.99 9.76 -10.63
CA GLU A 116 -10.99 9.22 -9.71
C GLU A 116 -10.41 9.00 -8.31
N PHE A 117 -9.19 8.45 -8.22
CA PHE A 117 -8.50 8.23 -6.95
C PHE A 117 -8.28 9.55 -6.18
N ARG A 118 -7.88 10.62 -6.85
CA ARG A 118 -7.69 11.94 -6.22
C ARG A 118 -8.98 12.60 -5.80
N GLN A 119 -10.09 12.32 -6.48
CA GLN A 119 -11.39 12.85 -6.13
C GLN A 119 -11.93 12.23 -4.84
N ASP A 120 -11.80 10.91 -4.70
CA ASP A 120 -12.34 10.16 -3.57
C ASP A 120 -11.36 10.02 -2.39
N ILE A 121 -10.05 10.18 -2.65
CA ILE A 121 -8.94 10.03 -1.70
C ILE A 121 -9.12 8.80 -0.79
N PRO A 122 -9.22 7.59 -1.37
CA PRO A 122 -9.47 6.41 -0.56
C PRO A 122 -8.32 6.13 0.40
N TRP A 123 -7.09 6.49 0.03
CA TRP A 123 -5.92 6.51 0.91
C TRP A 123 -5.14 7.81 0.73
N LEU A 124 -4.35 8.15 1.75
CA LEU A 124 -3.39 9.24 1.72
C LEU A 124 -1.96 8.67 1.73
N PRO A 125 -1.24 8.64 0.59
CA PRO A 125 0.16 8.27 0.56
C PRO A 125 0.99 9.25 1.39
N LEU A 126 1.84 8.73 2.29
CA LEU A 126 2.59 9.56 3.23
C LEU A 126 4.07 9.67 2.86
N TYR A 127 4.72 8.54 2.57
CA TYR A 127 6.13 8.49 2.21
C TYR A 127 6.47 7.13 1.58
N PHE A 128 7.58 7.07 0.85
CA PHE A 128 8.26 5.82 0.49
C PHE A 128 9.25 5.46 1.59
N GLN A 129 9.22 4.21 2.06
CA GLN A 129 10.16 3.75 3.08
C GLN A 129 11.58 3.76 2.54
N LYS A 130 12.53 4.24 3.35
CA LYS A 130 13.95 4.16 3.01
C LYS A 130 14.42 2.72 3.18
N ARG A 131 15.11 2.19 2.17
CA ARG A 131 15.80 0.89 2.24
C ARG A 131 17.27 1.16 2.49
N PHE A 132 17.77 0.71 3.62
CA PHE A 132 19.20 0.76 3.96
C PHE A 132 19.75 -0.66 3.90
N VAL A 133 20.90 -0.82 3.27
CA VAL A 133 21.61 -2.09 3.22
C VAL A 133 22.97 -1.89 3.85
N VAL A 134 23.32 -2.78 4.78
CA VAL A 134 24.64 -2.83 5.42
C VAL A 134 25.25 -4.18 5.08
N VAL A 135 26.46 -4.16 4.53
CA VAL A 135 27.15 -5.35 4.05
C VAL A 135 28.56 -5.37 4.64
N PRO A 136 29.04 -6.51 5.17
CA PRO A 136 30.42 -6.66 5.62
C PRO A 136 31.42 -6.34 4.50
N ALA A 137 32.55 -5.72 4.86
CA ALA A 137 33.55 -5.28 3.88
C ALA A 137 34.22 -6.45 3.11
N GLU A 138 34.10 -7.66 3.64
CA GLU A 138 34.64 -8.91 3.10
C GLU A 138 33.80 -9.45 1.94
N ILE A 139 32.51 -9.11 1.86
CA ILE A 139 31.63 -9.56 0.77
C ILE A 139 32.04 -8.83 -0.51
N ARG A 140 32.36 -9.59 -1.56
CA ARG A 140 32.72 -9.04 -2.86
C ARG A 140 31.50 -9.04 -3.77
N ASN A 141 31.54 -8.24 -4.82
CA ASN A 141 30.52 -8.19 -5.89
C ASN A 141 29.06 -7.95 -5.44
N TYR A 142 28.81 -7.62 -4.18
CA TYR A 142 27.48 -7.29 -3.70
C TYR A 142 26.95 -6.06 -4.43
N ARG A 143 25.68 -6.13 -4.86
CA ARG A 143 24.97 -5.04 -5.52
C ARG A 143 23.59 -4.84 -4.91
N VAL A 144 23.19 -3.58 -4.78
CA VAL A 144 21.83 -3.22 -4.35
C VAL A 144 20.91 -3.26 -5.56
N PHE A 145 19.82 -4.01 -5.46
CA PHE A 145 18.79 -4.04 -6.50
C PHE A 145 17.81 -2.88 -6.33
N PRO A 146 17.47 -2.16 -7.41
CA PRO A 146 16.70 -0.93 -7.32
C PRO A 146 15.19 -1.14 -7.16
N ASP A 147 14.68 -2.37 -7.28
CA ASP A 147 13.24 -2.67 -7.25
C ASP A 147 12.90 -3.69 -6.14
N TRP A 148 12.27 -4.80 -6.49
CA TRP A 148 11.62 -5.72 -5.54
C TRP A 148 12.46 -6.96 -5.23
N GLU A 149 13.61 -7.11 -5.88
CA GLU A 149 14.51 -8.22 -5.67
C GLU A 149 15.06 -8.20 -4.23
N PRO A 150 15.11 -9.36 -3.55
CA PRO A 150 15.74 -9.46 -2.24
C PRO A 150 17.23 -9.16 -2.35
N GLU A 151 17.86 -8.76 -1.24
CA GLU A 151 19.31 -8.51 -1.26
C GLU A 151 20.10 -9.72 -1.74
N THR A 152 19.62 -10.91 -1.40
CA THR A 152 20.23 -12.20 -1.77
C THR A 152 19.85 -12.70 -3.16
N TYR A 153 19.31 -11.84 -4.05
CA TYR A 153 18.86 -12.27 -5.37
C TYR A 153 19.98 -12.84 -6.24
N ASP A 154 21.22 -12.40 -5.99
CA ASP A 154 22.41 -12.72 -6.78
C ASP A 154 23.56 -13.16 -5.87
N VAL A 155 23.20 -13.95 -4.85
CA VAL A 155 24.11 -14.41 -3.78
C VAL A 155 25.23 -15.32 -4.29
N GLU A 156 25.01 -15.97 -5.43
CA GLU A 156 25.98 -16.85 -6.09
C GLU A 156 27.23 -16.12 -6.60
N ASN A 157 27.17 -14.79 -6.71
CA ASN A 157 28.26 -13.97 -7.25
C ASN A 157 29.10 -13.27 -6.16
N TRP A 158 28.76 -13.45 -4.89
CA TRP A 158 29.37 -12.74 -3.74
C TRP A 158 30.77 -13.21 -3.34
#